data_AF-A0AAT9H933-F1
#
_entry.id   AF-A0AAT9H933-F1
#
_cell.length_a   1.000
_cell.length_b   1.000
_cell.length_c   1.000
_cell.angle_alpha   90.00
_cell.angle_beta   90.00
_cell.angle_gamma   90.00
#
_symmetry.space_group_name_H-M   'P 1'
#
loop_
_entity.id
_entity.type
_entity.pdbx_description
1 polymer ?
#
loop_
_entity_poly.entity_id
_entity_poly.type
_entity_poly.pdbx_seq_one_letter_code
_entity_poly.pdbx_strand_id
1 'polypeptide(L)'
;MEHAIRMARLHTGRPKVLSAYRSYHGGTQQAVNLTGDPRRWASDTGTAGVVRFWAPFLYRSRFYAETEEQECARALEHLETTIAFEGPGTVAAIILETIPGTAGIMPPPPATSRACASCATSTASSSSWTRSWPASGGPAPGSRRTCTTSSRT
;
A
#
# COMPACT_ATOMS: atom_id res chain seq x y z
N MET A 1 -8.02 -6.06 -14.56
CA MET A 1 -7.53 -4.92 -13.75
C MET A 1 -8.14 -3.58 -14.16
N GLU A 2 -8.12 -3.24 -15.45
CA GLU A 2 -8.64 -1.93 -15.93
C GLU A 2 -10.10 -1.67 -15.52
N HIS A 3 -10.98 -2.66 -15.69
CA HIS A 3 -12.36 -2.54 -15.23
C HIS A 3 -12.48 -2.34 -13.72
N ALA A 4 -11.66 -3.02 -12.91
CA ALA A 4 -11.66 -2.85 -11.46
C ALA A 4 -11.26 -1.42 -11.07
N ILE A 5 -10.27 -0.84 -11.74
CA ILE A 5 -9.87 0.56 -11.49
C ILE A 5 -10.95 1.52 -11.96
N ARG A 6 -11.55 1.28 -13.12
CA ARG A 6 -12.67 2.09 -13.61
C ARG A 6 -13.81 2.06 -12.60
N MET A 7 -14.18 0.90 -12.08
CA MET A 7 -15.21 0.76 -11.05
C MET A 7 -14.82 1.47 -9.75
N ALA A 8 -13.58 1.32 -9.28
CA ALA A 8 -13.11 2.00 -8.06
C ALA A 8 -13.16 3.51 -8.19
N ARG A 9 -12.71 4.06 -9.33
CA ARG A 9 -12.76 5.50 -9.62
C ARG A 9 -14.20 6.02 -9.71
N LEU A 10 -15.09 5.28 -10.37
CA LEU A 10 -16.51 5.63 -10.46
C LEU A 10 -17.20 5.58 -9.10
N HIS A 11 -16.89 4.57 -8.28
CA HIS A 11 -17.51 4.40 -6.97
C HIS A 11 -17.05 5.45 -5.96
N THR A 12 -15.76 5.78 -5.96
CA THR A 12 -15.17 6.69 -4.97
C THR A 12 -15.14 8.15 -5.44
N GLY A 13 -15.20 8.41 -6.75
CA GLY A 13 -14.94 9.73 -7.34
C GLY A 13 -13.47 10.15 -7.29
N ARG A 14 -12.56 9.25 -6.91
CA ARG A 14 -11.15 9.56 -6.64
C ARG A 14 -10.25 9.16 -7.80
N PRO A 15 -9.24 9.97 -8.18
CA PRO A 15 -8.44 9.69 -9.37
C PRO A 15 -7.30 8.69 -9.14
N LYS A 16 -6.69 8.66 -7.94
CA LYS A 16 -5.42 7.97 -7.73
C LYS A 16 -5.58 6.48 -7.44
N VAL A 17 -4.62 5.68 -7.88
CA VAL A 17 -4.50 4.26 -7.56
C VAL A 17 -3.08 3.99 -7.09
N LEU A 18 -2.92 3.23 -6.01
CA LEU A 18 -1.61 2.81 -5.52
C LEU A 18 -1.25 1.44 -6.06
N SER A 19 0.03 1.26 -6.42
CA SER A 19 0.60 -0.02 -6.84
C SER A 19 1.98 -0.22 -6.20
N ALA A 20 2.36 -1.46 -5.93
CA ALA A 20 3.68 -1.75 -5.38
C ALA A 20 4.79 -1.60 -6.44
N TYR A 21 5.98 -1.15 -6.03
CA TYR A 21 7.20 -1.38 -6.81
C TYR A 21 7.47 -2.88 -6.99
N ARG A 22 8.14 -3.25 -8.08
CA ARG A 22 8.41 -4.64 -8.46
C ARG A 22 7.14 -5.47 -8.63
N SER A 23 6.17 -4.91 -9.34
CA SER A 23 4.92 -5.54 -9.74
C SER A 23 4.74 -5.48 -11.25
N TYR A 24 3.94 -6.39 -11.81
CA TYR A 24 3.53 -6.38 -13.22
C TYR A 24 2.04 -6.61 -13.37
N HIS A 25 1.38 -5.70 -14.08
CA HIS A 25 -0.09 -5.68 -14.17
C HIS A 25 -0.63 -5.87 -15.59
N GLY A 26 0.25 -6.01 -16.58
CA GLY A 26 -0.09 -6.22 -17.99
C GLY A 26 0.50 -5.18 -18.94
N GLY A 27 0.22 -5.34 -20.23
CA GLY A 27 0.78 -4.51 -21.32
C GLY A 27 -0.19 -3.50 -21.94
N THR A 28 -1.45 -3.45 -21.49
CA THR A 28 -2.40 -2.40 -21.94
C THR A 28 -2.05 -1.06 -21.31
N GLN A 29 -2.50 0.06 -21.89
CA GLN A 29 -2.06 1.40 -21.48
C GLN A 29 -2.27 1.65 -19.97
N GLN A 30 -3.41 1.25 -19.39
CA GLN A 30 -3.62 1.47 -17.96
C GLN A 30 -2.82 0.45 -17.13
N ALA A 31 -2.78 -0.82 -17.54
CA ALA A 31 -2.06 -1.89 -16.88
C ALA A 31 -0.54 -1.66 -16.80
N VAL A 32 0.09 -1.25 -17.91
CA VAL A 32 1.51 -0.92 -17.95
C VAL A 32 1.80 0.28 -17.05
N ASN A 33 0.89 1.26 -17.02
CA ASN A 33 1.01 2.39 -16.11
C ASN A 33 0.86 2.04 -14.63
N LEU A 34 0.38 0.85 -14.29
CA LEU A 34 0.34 0.35 -12.90
C LEU A 34 1.58 -0.46 -12.53
N THR A 35 2.32 -0.94 -13.53
CA THR A 35 3.53 -1.74 -13.35
C THR A 35 4.59 -0.95 -12.56
N GLY A 36 5.21 -1.63 -11.60
CA GLY A 36 6.19 -1.07 -10.66
C GLY A 36 7.64 -1.29 -11.08
N ASP A 37 7.89 -1.51 -12.37
CA ASP A 37 9.16 -1.98 -12.96
C ASP A 37 9.56 -1.10 -14.17
N PRO A 38 10.86 -1.00 -14.51
CA PRO A 38 11.36 -0.17 -15.62
C PRO A 38 10.72 -0.38 -17.00
N ARG A 39 10.14 -1.57 -17.27
CA ARG A 39 9.44 -1.85 -18.54
C ARG A 39 8.32 -0.85 -18.85
N ARG A 40 7.81 -0.17 -17.82
CA ARG A 40 6.78 0.87 -17.97
C ARG A 40 7.30 2.17 -18.59
N TRP A 41 8.59 2.50 -18.47
CA TRP A 41 9.08 3.87 -18.74
C TRP A 41 8.71 4.41 -20.12
N ALA A 42 8.73 3.58 -21.15
CA ALA A 42 8.34 3.98 -22.50
C ALA A 42 6.84 4.29 -22.66
N SER A 43 6.00 3.80 -21.74
CA SER A 43 4.54 3.92 -21.75
C SER A 43 3.99 4.81 -20.62
N ASP A 44 4.88 5.40 -19.81
CA ASP A 44 4.53 6.25 -18.67
C ASP A 44 4.16 7.65 -19.12
N THR A 45 2.87 7.98 -19.08
CA THR A 45 2.37 9.29 -19.55
C THR A 45 2.14 10.30 -18.42
N GLY A 46 2.48 9.97 -17.16
CA GLY A 46 2.34 10.85 -15.99
C GLY A 46 0.89 11.17 -15.56
N THR A 47 -0.07 11.10 -16.48
CA THR A 47 -1.51 11.36 -16.28
C THR A 47 -2.31 10.15 -15.77
N ALA A 48 -1.67 9.00 -15.60
CA ALA A 48 -2.35 7.76 -15.22
C ALA A 48 -2.90 7.77 -13.78
N GLY A 49 -2.49 8.74 -12.94
CA GLY A 49 -2.91 8.83 -11.54
C GLY A 49 -2.44 7.62 -10.73
N VAL A 50 -1.26 7.08 -11.03
CA VAL A 50 -0.71 5.92 -10.33
C VAL A 50 0.41 6.35 -9.40
N VAL A 51 0.23 6.08 -8.12
CA VAL A 51 1.25 6.26 -7.07
C VAL A 51 1.90 4.91 -6.79
N ARG A 52 3.20 4.91 -6.49
CA ARG A 52 3.94 3.69 -6.17
C ARG A 52 4.47 3.73 -4.75
N PHE A 53 4.48 2.57 -4.10
CA PHE A 53 5.05 2.38 -2.78
C PHE A 53 5.88 1.11 -2.74
N TRP A 54 6.79 1.03 -1.77
CA TRP A 54 7.60 -0.16 -1.54
C TRP A 54 6.82 -1.21 -0.73
N ALA A 55 6.58 -2.37 -1.34
CA ALA A 55 6.09 -3.55 -0.64
C ALA A 55 7.23 -4.23 0.15
N PRO A 56 6.93 -4.96 1.23
CA PRO A 56 7.96 -5.60 2.05
C PRO A 56 8.66 -6.72 1.28
N PHE A 57 9.99 -6.68 1.27
CA PHE A 57 10.84 -7.67 0.63
C PHE A 57 12.19 -7.79 1.36
N LEU A 58 12.24 -8.66 2.37
CA LEU A 58 13.38 -8.75 3.30
C LEU A 58 14.72 -9.00 2.58
N TYR A 59 14.76 -9.89 1.58
CA TYR A 59 16.00 -10.27 0.89
C TYR A 59 16.75 -9.07 0.26
N ARG A 60 16.03 -8.04 -0.18
CA ARG A 60 16.62 -6.75 -0.61
C ARG A 60 15.85 -5.60 0.02
N SER A 61 15.83 -5.59 1.36
CA SER A 61 15.07 -4.62 2.14
C SER A 61 15.42 -3.19 1.72
N ARG A 62 14.37 -2.42 1.37
CA ARG A 62 14.50 -0.97 1.19
C ARG A 62 14.44 -0.23 2.53
N PHE A 63 14.03 -0.93 3.58
CA PHE A 63 13.79 -0.38 4.91
C PHE A 63 14.91 -0.72 5.90
N TYR A 64 16.01 -1.33 5.44
CA TYR A 64 17.14 -1.77 6.27
C TYR A 64 16.69 -2.67 7.43
N ALA A 65 15.75 -3.57 7.16
CA ALA A 65 15.23 -4.53 8.13
C ALA A 65 16.08 -5.79 8.18
N GLU A 66 16.16 -6.40 9.37
CA GLU A 66 16.87 -7.66 9.60
C GLU A 66 15.90 -8.84 9.74
N THR A 67 14.62 -8.55 10.01
CA THR A 67 13.56 -9.54 10.26
C THR A 67 12.32 -9.24 9.43
N GLU A 68 11.50 -10.25 9.18
CA GLU A 68 10.25 -10.09 8.43
C GLU A 68 9.28 -9.14 9.14
N GLU A 69 9.23 -9.18 10.47
CA GLU A 69 8.38 -8.31 11.27
C GLU A 69 8.79 -6.85 11.13
N GLN A 70 10.09 -6.55 11.17
CA GLN A 70 10.60 -5.20 10.96
C GLN A 70 10.33 -4.72 9.53
N GLU A 71 10.53 -5.58 8.52
CA GLU A 71 10.28 -5.26 7.12
C GLU A 71 8.79 -4.92 6.91
N CYS A 72 7.89 -5.73 7.46
CA CYS A 72 6.45 -5.50 7.39
C CYS A 72 6.06 -4.19 8.08
N ALA A 73 6.53 -3.95 9.30
CA ALA A 73 6.18 -2.77 10.07
C ALA A 73 6.59 -1.49 9.34
N ARG A 74 7.82 -1.45 8.81
CA ARG A 74 8.35 -0.27 8.08
C ARG A 74 7.71 -0.10 6.71
N ALA A 75 7.36 -1.18 6.03
CA ALA A 75 6.60 -1.11 4.77
C ALA A 75 5.20 -0.55 4.98
N LEU A 76 4.53 -0.94 6.06
CA LEU A 76 3.22 -0.40 6.43
C LEU A 76 3.30 1.07 6.82
N GLU A 77 4.30 1.47 7.60
CA GLU A 77 4.55 2.87 7.93
C GLU A 77 4.80 3.71 6.67
N HIS A 78 5.58 3.18 5.72
CA HIS A 78 5.80 3.81 4.42
C HIS A 78 4.51 3.95 3.61
N LEU A 79 3.66 2.93 3.59
CA LEU A 79 2.36 2.98 2.91
C LEU A 79 1.42 4.01 3.56
N GLU A 80 1.30 3.99 4.89
CA GLU A 80 0.52 4.97 5.67
C GLU A 80 0.98 6.40 5.34
N THR A 81 2.30 6.62 5.37
CA THR A 81 2.92 7.92 5.04
C THR A 81 2.63 8.33 3.60
N THR A 82 2.77 7.42 2.65
CA THR A 82 2.48 7.67 1.23
C THR A 82 1.01 8.08 1.04
N ILE A 83 0.08 7.37 1.65
CA ILE A 83 -1.36 7.70 1.58
C ILE A 83 -1.64 9.08 2.19
N ALA A 84 -1.00 9.40 3.33
CA ALA A 84 -1.15 10.69 3.99
C ALA A 84 -0.69 11.86 3.09
N PHE A 85 0.49 11.75 2.47
CA PHE A 85 1.03 12.79 1.59
C PHE A 85 0.31 12.91 0.25
N GLU A 86 -0.20 11.80 -0.29
CA GLU A 86 -1.01 11.83 -1.51
C GLU A 86 -2.42 12.39 -1.27
N GLY A 87 -2.85 12.48 -0.01
CA GLY A 87 -4.20 12.85 0.38
C GLY A 87 -5.14 11.63 0.31
N PRO A 88 -5.57 11.07 1.46
CA PRO A 88 -6.42 9.87 1.51
C PRO A 88 -7.72 10.01 0.70
N GLY A 89 -8.28 11.22 0.66
CA GLY A 89 -9.46 11.56 -0.13
C GLY A 89 -9.27 11.53 -1.65
N THR A 90 -8.05 11.29 -2.15
CA THR A 90 -7.76 11.22 -3.59
C THR A 90 -7.44 9.81 -4.08
N VAL A 91 -7.37 8.83 -3.16
CA VAL A 91 -7.02 7.43 -3.45
C VAL A 91 -8.28 6.57 -3.61
N ALA A 92 -8.47 6.01 -4.79
CA ALA A 92 -9.59 5.12 -5.13
C ALA A 92 -9.35 3.66 -4.75
N ALA A 93 -8.12 3.16 -4.92
CA ALA A 93 -7.78 1.76 -4.70
C ALA A 93 -6.27 1.56 -4.46
N ILE A 94 -5.95 0.44 -3.82
CA ILE A 94 -4.59 -0.12 -3.74
C ILE A 94 -4.62 -1.46 -4.49
N ILE A 95 -3.70 -1.65 -5.45
CA ILE A 95 -3.60 -2.88 -6.23
C ILE A 95 -2.32 -3.62 -5.87
N LEU A 96 -2.47 -4.90 -5.56
CA LEU A 96 -1.40 -5.78 -5.11
C LEU A 96 -1.53 -7.15 -5.78
N GLU A 97 -0.39 -7.71 -6.18
CA GLU A 97 -0.27 -9.12 -6.51
C GLU A 97 -0.10 -9.92 -5.21
N THR A 98 -0.75 -11.07 -5.08
CA THR A 98 -0.54 -11.95 -3.93
C THR A 98 0.90 -12.44 -3.87
N ILE A 99 1.46 -12.82 -5.02
CA ILE A 99 2.88 -13.17 -5.18
C ILE A 99 3.30 -12.56 -6.52
N PRO A 100 4.16 -11.53 -6.54
CA PRO A 100 4.65 -10.96 -7.79
C PRO A 100 5.46 -11.99 -8.56
N GLY A 101 4.93 -12.42 -9.71
CA GLY A 101 5.54 -13.47 -10.54
C GLY A 101 6.67 -12.92 -11.40
N THR A 102 6.32 -12.02 -12.33
CA THR A 102 7.25 -11.48 -13.34
C THR A 102 8.42 -10.70 -12.74
N ALA A 103 8.26 -10.16 -11.55
CA ALA A 103 9.30 -9.40 -10.86
C ALA A 103 10.30 -10.27 -10.05
N GLY A 104 10.19 -11.60 -10.16
CA GLY A 104 11.16 -12.56 -9.63
C GLY A 104 10.62 -13.51 -8.57
N ILE A 105 9.31 -13.83 -8.59
CA ILE A 105 8.63 -14.75 -7.65
C ILE A 105 8.97 -14.40 -6.19
N MET A 106 8.27 -13.41 -5.66
CA MET A 106 8.55 -12.85 -4.33
C MET A 106 7.40 -13.16 -3.36
N PRO A 107 7.48 -14.23 -2.56
CA PRO A 107 6.47 -14.52 -1.56
C PRO A 107 6.38 -13.37 -0.55
N PRO A 108 5.19 -12.81 -0.28
CA PRO A 108 5.04 -11.82 0.77
C PRO A 108 5.20 -12.50 2.13
N PRO A 109 5.68 -11.77 3.15
CA PRO A 109 5.62 -12.23 4.53
C PRO A 109 4.17 -12.53 4.93
N PRO A 110 3.90 -13.56 5.76
CA PRO A 110 2.54 -13.94 6.17
C PRO A 110 1.74 -12.79 6.82
N ALA A 111 2.42 -11.84 7.45
CA ALA A 111 1.80 -10.69 8.12
C ALA A 111 1.32 -9.61 7.12
N THR A 112 1.98 -9.46 5.98
CA THR A 112 1.75 -8.37 5.02
C THR A 112 0.38 -8.44 4.35
N SER A 113 -0.04 -9.64 3.93
CA SER A 113 -1.30 -9.82 3.20
C SER A 113 -2.51 -9.39 4.02
N ARG A 114 -2.51 -9.70 5.33
CA ARG A 114 -3.54 -9.25 6.28
C ARG A 114 -3.46 -7.76 6.58
N ALA A 115 -2.25 -7.21 6.71
CA ALA A 115 -2.07 -5.80 7.04
C ALA A 115 -2.41 -4.85 5.88
N CYS A 116 -2.11 -5.23 4.63
CA CYS A 116 -2.56 -4.46 3.47
C CYS A 116 -4.10 -4.47 3.35
N ALA A 117 -4.74 -5.61 3.65
CA ALA A 117 -6.21 -5.71 3.66
C ALA A 117 -6.84 -4.80 4.73
N SER A 118 -6.24 -4.71 5.93
CA SER A 118 -6.74 -3.82 6.98
C SER A 118 -6.58 -2.34 6.63
N CYS A 119 -5.44 -1.95 6.03
CA CYS A 119 -5.17 -0.57 5.61
C CYS A 119 -6.07 -0.10 4.44
N ALA A 120 -6.40 -1.01 3.51
CA ALA A 120 -7.37 -0.75 2.45
C ALA A 120 -8.80 -0.55 2.98
N THR A 121 -9.14 -1.18 4.12
CA THR A 121 -10.47 -1.07 4.73
C THR A 121 -10.61 0.22 5.55
N SER A 122 -9.55 0.65 6.25
CA SER A 122 -9.57 1.90 7.04
C SER A 122 -9.58 3.18 6.20
N THR A 123 -9.05 3.13 4.98
CA THR A 123 -9.10 4.25 4.01
C THR A 123 -10.49 4.47 3.40
N ALA A 124 -11.37 3.47 3.51
CA ALA A 124 -12.75 3.56 3.04
C ALA A 124 -13.71 4.19 4.07
N SER A 125 -13.39 4.18 5.38
CA SER A 125 -14.39 4.51 6.43
C SER A 125 -14.16 5.78 7.26
N SER A 126 -13.03 6.49 7.16
CA SER A 126 -12.76 7.60 8.10
C SER A 126 -12.20 8.87 7.44
N SER A 127 -12.88 10.00 7.70
CA SER A 127 -12.43 11.38 7.45
C SER A 127 -11.48 11.92 8.53
N SER A 128 -11.04 11.09 9.46
CA SER A 128 -10.18 11.46 10.60
C SER A 128 -9.09 10.41 10.82
N TRP A 129 -8.06 10.45 9.96
CA TRP A 129 -6.80 9.74 10.17
C TRP A 129 -5.93 10.50 11.19
N THR A 130 -6.36 10.56 12.44
CA THR A 130 -5.48 11.00 13.54
C THR A 130 -4.98 9.78 14.28
N ARG A 131 -3.81 9.27 13.89
CA ARG A 131 -2.98 8.44 14.77
C ARG A 131 -2.53 9.37 15.90
N SER A 132 -3.03 9.17 17.11
CA SER A 132 -2.49 9.85 18.28
C SER A 132 -1.04 9.38 18.48
N TRP A 133 -0.08 10.17 18.02
CA TRP A 133 1.32 10.01 18.41
C TRP A 133 1.42 10.35 19.90
N PRO A 134 1.88 9.44 20.77
CA PRO A 134 2.29 9.88 22.10
C PRO A 134 3.49 10.80 21.90
N ALA A 135 3.38 12.03 22.42
CA ALA A 135 4.51 12.93 22.53
C ALA A 135 5.66 12.20 23.25
N SER A 136 6.80 12.09 22.57
CA SER A 136 8.13 11.83 23.14
C SER A 136 8.20 10.87 24.33
N GLY A 137 8.40 9.58 24.07
CA GLY A 137 8.81 8.59 25.08
C GLY A 137 8.98 7.21 24.47
N GLY A 138 10.20 6.67 24.46
CA GLY A 138 10.53 5.38 23.85
C GLY A 138 9.72 4.21 24.41
N PRO A 139 9.58 3.09 23.65
CA PRO A 139 8.69 2.01 24.06
C PRO A 139 9.32 1.15 25.16
N ALA A 140 8.59 0.96 26.26
CA ALA A 140 8.86 -0.14 27.20
C ALA A 140 8.47 -1.49 26.57
N PRO A 141 9.27 -2.56 26.78
CA PRO A 141 8.99 -3.86 26.17
C PRO A 141 7.83 -4.55 26.89
N GLY A 142 6.79 -4.96 26.15
CA GLY A 142 5.79 -5.92 26.65
C GLY A 142 4.30 -5.60 26.45
N SER A 143 3.90 -4.44 25.92
CA SER A 143 2.46 -4.17 25.70
C SER A 143 1.97 -4.74 24.36
N ARG A 144 1.25 -5.87 24.41
CA ARG A 144 0.39 -6.30 23.29
C ARG A 144 -0.72 -5.26 23.13
N ARG A 145 -0.70 -4.52 22.02
CA ARG A 145 -1.77 -3.60 21.64
C ARG A 145 -2.92 -4.40 21.04
N THR A 146 -3.94 -4.69 21.83
CA THR A 146 -5.22 -5.20 21.34
C THR A 146 -6.04 -4.03 20.79
N CYS A 147 -6.49 -4.17 19.54
CA CYS A 147 -7.44 -3.24 18.93
C CYS A 147 -8.81 -3.51 19.55
N THR A 148 -9.31 -2.59 20.38
CA THR A 148 -10.70 -2.62 20.86
C THR A 148 -11.54 -1.70 19.99
N THR A 149 -12.48 -2.28 19.26
CA THR A 149 -13.53 -1.57 18.55
C THR A 149 -14.56 -1.06 19.56
N SER A 150 -14.60 0.25 19.84
CA SER A 150 -15.75 0.84 20.52
C SER A 150 -16.77 1.29 19.48
N SER A 151 -17.85 0.53 19.30
CA SER A 151 -19.04 1.00 18.59
C SER A 151 -19.80 1.98 19.47
N ARG A 152 -19.91 3.25 19.08
CA ARG A 152 -20.93 4.14 19.66
C ARG A 152 -22.25 3.87 18.96
N THR A 153 -23.26 3.57 19.78
CA THR A 153 -24.69 3.67 19.45
C THR A 153 -25.10 5.14 19.32
#